data_AF-A0A929X6S2-F1
#
_entry.id   AF-A0A929X6S2-F1
#
_cell.length_a   1.000
_cell.length_b   1.000
_cell.length_c   1.000
_cell.angle_alpha   90.00
_cell.angle_beta   90.00
_cell.angle_gamma   90.00
#
_symmetry.space_group_name_H-M   'P 1'
#
loop_
_entity.id
_entity.type
_entity.pdbx_description
1 polymer ?
#
loop_
_entity_poly.entity_id
_entity_poly.type
_entity_poly.pdbx_seq_one_letter_code
_entity_poly.pdbx_strand_id
1 'polypeptide(L)'
;RLRTFLKSVRDEYKALNKIAEAQAVSRRWASGSYINLEPFYFEYNRFFKGKILKAKPKKIVNAYEYGFDAQDRVVFERQHDGKKHFFENLYFWGRDEVLKYEFGCYNKRCSRCFNIKRFIYENGELKSIYSAFDNNAYGIENFTYEGGKLAQRREYVEHPRAGRRNDVTNYEFDAMGELSLITENGYVRYQKPDKNMSYKKLYELAAQRLLPAIKETIKKHAPARKLYCINLACDNRSLPPIIGFGSQEQRVQWLTRKDGWLLWLVTDYEFRAEVEVDYETAKIFDLFNQETQLNDKYAQAKKLIWECVKQLKAGLGEFALDMTDDFTITATDCDLGNLRKNFKAINPELVSTYKGKI
;
A
#
# COMPACT_ATOMS: atom_id res chain seq x y z
N ARG A 1 -8.51 -7.51 30.02
CA ARG A 1 -9.13 -8.83 29.79
C ARG A 1 -8.62 -9.47 28.49
N LEU A 2 -8.77 -8.85 27.32
CA LEU A 2 -8.32 -9.44 26.03
C LEU A 2 -6.81 -9.79 25.98
N ARG A 3 -5.93 -8.93 26.53
CA ARG A 3 -4.49 -9.25 26.67
C ARG A 3 -4.21 -10.49 27.52
N THR A 4 -4.98 -10.71 28.58
CA THR A 4 -4.86 -11.91 29.42
C THR A 4 -5.31 -13.14 28.63
N PHE A 5 -6.39 -13.00 27.87
CA PHE A 5 -6.93 -14.05 27.03
C PHE A 5 -6.00 -14.42 25.87
N LEU A 6 -5.32 -13.45 25.25
CA LEU A 6 -4.28 -13.72 24.25
C LEU A 6 -3.16 -14.61 24.81
N LYS A 7 -2.78 -14.41 26.08
CA LYS A 7 -1.76 -15.24 26.74
C LYS A 7 -2.24 -16.67 26.94
N SER A 8 -3.52 -16.89 27.24
CA SER A 8 -4.06 -18.25 27.45
C SER A 8 -4.22 -19.02 26.13
N VAL A 9 -4.67 -18.36 25.07
CA VAL A 9 -4.95 -19.02 23.78
C VAL A 9 -3.75 -19.03 22.81
N ARG A 10 -2.59 -18.59 23.28
CA ARG A 10 -1.39 -18.35 22.47
C ARG A 10 -0.99 -19.54 21.60
N ASP A 11 -1.11 -20.74 22.15
CA ASP A 11 -0.68 -22.00 21.53
C ASP A 11 -1.87 -22.93 21.18
N GLU A 12 -3.10 -22.41 21.22
CA GLU A 12 -4.33 -23.18 21.01
C GLU A 12 -4.76 -23.31 19.54
N TYR A 13 -3.88 -22.96 18.60
CA TYR A 13 -4.18 -22.96 17.16
C TYR A 13 -4.93 -24.21 16.69
N LYS A 14 -4.44 -25.41 17.04
CA LYS A 14 -5.03 -26.67 16.57
C LYS A 14 -6.49 -26.84 17.01
N ALA A 15 -6.82 -26.44 18.23
CA ALA A 15 -8.17 -26.54 18.78
C ALA A 15 -9.09 -25.52 18.10
N LEU A 16 -8.67 -24.26 18.04
CA LEU A 16 -9.42 -23.18 17.41
C LEU A 16 -9.67 -23.45 15.91
N ASN A 17 -8.64 -23.86 15.18
CA ASN A 17 -8.75 -24.18 13.75
C ASN A 17 -9.71 -25.36 13.51
N LYS A 18 -9.67 -26.41 14.35
CA LYS A 18 -10.62 -27.54 14.24
C LYS A 18 -12.07 -27.06 14.38
N ILE A 19 -12.34 -26.14 15.31
CA ILE A 19 -13.68 -25.59 15.54
C ILE A 19 -14.11 -24.70 14.37
N ALA A 20 -13.23 -23.83 13.87
CA ALA A 20 -13.53 -22.96 12.73
C ALA A 20 -13.77 -23.76 11.44
N GLU A 21 -12.92 -24.74 11.15
CA GLU A 21 -13.06 -25.63 9.99
C GLU A 21 -14.35 -26.46 10.03
N ALA A 22 -14.76 -26.94 11.21
CA ALA A 22 -16.00 -27.70 11.37
C ALA A 22 -17.27 -26.86 11.12
N GLN A 23 -17.20 -25.53 11.29
CA GLN A 23 -18.32 -24.62 11.01
C GLN A 23 -18.42 -24.26 9.52
N ALA A 24 -17.35 -24.43 8.74
CA ALA A 24 -17.33 -24.05 7.34
C ALA A 24 -18.14 -25.04 6.49
N VAL A 25 -19.32 -24.63 6.02
CA VAL A 25 -20.16 -25.43 5.10
C VAL A 25 -19.85 -25.12 3.64
N SER A 26 -19.19 -24.00 3.36
CA SER A 26 -18.69 -23.67 2.02
C SER A 26 -17.31 -23.05 2.05
N ARG A 27 -16.54 -23.27 0.98
CA ARG A 27 -15.21 -22.69 0.80
C ARG A 27 -15.15 -21.92 -0.51
N ARG A 28 -14.61 -20.70 -0.46
CA ARG A 28 -14.49 -19.84 -1.63
C ARG A 28 -13.08 -19.30 -1.74
N TRP A 29 -12.60 -19.19 -2.97
CA TRP A 29 -11.34 -18.53 -3.25
C TRP A 29 -11.59 -17.09 -3.67
N ALA A 30 -10.70 -16.18 -3.33
CA ALA A 30 -10.73 -14.80 -3.81
C ALA A 30 -9.39 -14.36 -4.40
N SER A 31 -9.46 -13.41 -5.33
CA SER A 31 -8.27 -12.82 -5.99
C SER A 31 -7.40 -11.95 -5.07
N GLY A 32 -7.90 -11.63 -3.88
CA GLY A 32 -7.31 -10.76 -2.88
C GLY A 32 -8.21 -10.74 -1.64
N SER A 33 -7.93 -9.86 -0.66
CA SER A 33 -8.80 -9.71 0.51
C SER A 33 -10.20 -9.28 0.06
N TYR A 34 -11.21 -10.06 0.40
CA TYR A 34 -12.58 -9.89 -0.06
C TYR A 34 -13.51 -9.29 1.00
N ILE A 35 -13.26 -9.62 2.27
CA ILE A 35 -14.09 -9.24 3.41
C ILE A 35 -13.21 -8.67 4.51
N ASN A 36 -13.70 -7.62 5.17
CA ASN A 36 -13.22 -7.16 6.47
C ASN A 36 -14.44 -6.75 7.30
N LEU A 37 -14.38 -6.96 8.62
CA LEU A 37 -15.46 -6.58 9.54
C LEU A 37 -15.41 -5.09 9.91
N GLU A 38 -14.27 -4.42 9.68
CA GLU A 38 -14.12 -2.98 9.82
C GLU A 38 -14.85 -2.25 8.68
N PRO A 39 -15.77 -1.30 8.98
CA PRO A 39 -16.48 -0.54 7.97
C PRO A 39 -15.49 0.28 7.11
N PHE A 40 -15.71 0.26 5.79
CA PHE A 40 -14.91 1.01 4.82
C PHE A 40 -13.39 0.72 4.88
N TYR A 41 -13.01 -0.49 5.32
CA TYR A 41 -11.60 -0.89 5.43
C TYR A 41 -10.83 -0.73 4.11
N PHE A 42 -11.45 -1.09 2.98
CA PHE A 42 -10.79 -1.03 1.67
C PHE A 42 -10.59 0.42 1.21
N GLU A 43 -11.61 1.26 1.38
CA GLU A 43 -11.58 2.68 1.06
C GLU A 43 -10.56 3.43 1.94
N TYR A 44 -10.61 3.22 3.25
CA TYR A 44 -9.71 3.87 4.21
C TYR A 44 -8.24 3.49 3.96
N ASN A 45 -7.94 2.21 3.74
CA ASN A 45 -6.56 1.74 3.48
C ASN A 45 -6.14 1.86 2.01
N ARG A 46 -7.06 2.29 1.12
CA ARG A 46 -6.90 2.30 -0.34
C ARG A 46 -6.50 0.93 -0.90
N PHE A 47 -7.02 -0.14 -0.31
CA PHE A 47 -6.74 -1.50 -0.76
C PHE A 47 -7.72 -1.94 -1.84
N PHE A 48 -7.20 -2.59 -2.88
CA PHE A 48 -8.04 -3.28 -3.85
C PHE A 48 -8.87 -4.36 -3.14
N LYS A 49 -10.20 -4.25 -3.25
CA LYS A 49 -11.12 -5.29 -2.79
C LYS A 49 -11.14 -6.44 -3.77
N GLY A 50 -10.74 -7.62 -3.30
CA GLY A 50 -10.74 -8.87 -4.05
C GLY A 50 -12.12 -9.26 -4.56
N LYS A 51 -12.16 -10.27 -5.41
CA LYS A 51 -13.41 -10.86 -5.93
C LYS A 51 -13.40 -12.36 -5.73
N ILE A 52 -14.57 -12.93 -5.41
CA ILE A 52 -14.74 -14.38 -5.39
C ILE A 52 -14.43 -14.96 -6.78
N LEU A 53 -13.59 -15.98 -6.77
CA LEU A 53 -13.17 -16.72 -7.96
C LEU A 53 -14.12 -17.89 -8.20
N LYS A 54 -14.38 -18.17 -9.48
CA LYS A 54 -15.19 -19.32 -9.91
C LYS A 54 -14.55 -20.68 -9.53
N ALA A 55 -13.24 -20.71 -9.37
CA ALA A 55 -12.49 -21.91 -9.04
C ALA A 55 -11.21 -21.54 -8.28
N LYS A 56 -10.58 -22.53 -7.65
CA LYS A 56 -9.25 -22.39 -7.04
C LYS A 56 -8.23 -21.87 -8.08
N PRO A 57 -7.45 -20.83 -7.75
CA PRO A 57 -6.47 -20.29 -8.68
C PRO A 57 -5.30 -21.27 -8.87
N LYS A 58 -4.78 -21.35 -10.10
CA LYS A 58 -3.60 -22.19 -10.43
C LYS A 58 -2.35 -21.75 -9.64
N LYS A 59 -2.20 -20.44 -9.43
CA LYS A 59 -1.17 -19.84 -8.58
C LYS A 59 -1.85 -19.29 -7.34
N ILE A 60 -1.51 -19.83 -6.17
CA ILE A 60 -2.12 -19.41 -4.90
C ILE A 60 -1.40 -18.22 -4.26
N VAL A 61 -0.27 -17.75 -4.81
CA VAL A 61 0.41 -16.56 -4.30
C VAL A 61 -0.54 -15.36 -4.31
N ASN A 62 -0.65 -14.69 -3.15
CA ASN A 62 -1.57 -13.59 -2.87
C ASN A 62 -3.06 -13.91 -3.05
N ALA A 63 -3.41 -15.18 -3.21
CA ALA A 63 -4.80 -15.62 -3.22
C ALA A 63 -5.30 -15.83 -1.79
N TYR A 64 -6.61 -15.68 -1.62
CA TYR A 64 -7.28 -15.86 -0.34
C TYR A 64 -8.20 -17.07 -0.40
N GLU A 65 -8.17 -17.93 0.62
CA GLU A 65 -9.17 -18.97 0.87
C GLU A 65 -10.06 -18.52 2.03
N TYR A 66 -11.37 -18.63 1.86
CA TYR A 66 -12.36 -18.31 2.88
C TYR A 66 -13.24 -19.52 3.17
N GLY A 67 -13.50 -19.76 4.45
CA GLY A 67 -14.56 -20.66 4.92
C GLY A 67 -15.76 -19.86 5.37
N PHE A 68 -16.97 -20.30 5.00
CA PHE A 68 -18.23 -19.68 5.39
C PHE A 68 -19.13 -20.68 6.11
N ASP A 69 -19.81 -20.21 7.14
CA ASP A 69 -20.84 -20.99 7.83
C ASP A 69 -22.18 -21.02 7.07
N ALA A 70 -23.18 -21.67 7.67
CA ALA A 70 -24.52 -21.81 7.08
C ALA A 70 -25.31 -20.49 6.97
N GLN A 71 -24.86 -19.42 7.64
CA GLN A 71 -25.43 -18.07 7.55
C GLN A 71 -24.60 -17.17 6.62
N ASP A 72 -23.68 -17.75 5.84
CA ASP A 72 -22.75 -17.05 4.95
C ASP A 72 -21.81 -16.08 5.67
N ARG A 73 -21.48 -16.34 6.93
CA ARG A 73 -20.50 -15.58 7.70
C ARG A 73 -19.13 -16.22 7.60
N VAL A 74 -18.08 -15.40 7.46
CA VAL A 74 -16.69 -15.90 7.40
C VAL A 74 -16.29 -16.53 8.73
N VAL A 75 -15.80 -17.77 8.71
CA VAL A 75 -15.27 -18.48 9.90
C VAL A 75 -13.76 -18.64 9.87
N PHE A 76 -13.15 -18.61 8.69
CA PHE A 76 -11.72 -18.43 8.53
C PHE A 76 -11.36 -17.71 7.22
N GLU A 77 -10.20 -17.07 7.21
CA GLU A 77 -9.53 -16.50 6.04
C GLU A 77 -8.07 -16.95 6.04
N ARG A 78 -7.55 -17.36 4.88
CA ARG A 78 -6.13 -17.67 4.68
C ARG A 78 -5.56 -16.81 3.57
N GLN A 79 -4.57 -15.98 3.89
CA GLN A 79 -3.77 -15.24 2.91
C GLN A 79 -2.52 -16.04 2.56
N HIS A 80 -2.45 -16.55 1.33
CA HIS A 80 -1.30 -17.35 0.88
C HIS A 80 -0.19 -16.48 0.31
N ASP A 81 1.06 -16.70 0.74
CA ASP A 81 2.23 -15.99 0.21
C ASP A 81 2.91 -16.72 -0.98
N GLY A 82 2.37 -17.89 -1.36
CA GLY A 82 2.92 -18.75 -2.41
C GLY A 82 4.03 -19.70 -1.98
N LYS A 83 4.56 -19.61 -0.75
CA LYS A 83 5.67 -20.42 -0.22
C LYS A 83 5.25 -21.37 0.91
N LYS A 84 4.21 -22.19 0.75
CA LYS A 84 3.68 -23.04 1.86
C LYS A 84 3.43 -22.26 3.18
N HIS A 85 3.43 -20.93 3.14
CA HIS A 85 3.15 -20.06 4.28
C HIS A 85 1.81 -19.37 4.01
N PHE A 86 1.13 -19.01 5.09
CA PHE A 86 -0.07 -18.21 5.03
C PHE A 86 -0.29 -17.51 6.36
N PHE A 87 -0.96 -16.37 6.32
CA PHE A 87 -1.58 -15.80 7.51
C PHE A 87 -3.01 -16.33 7.59
N GLU A 88 -3.45 -16.67 8.79
CA GLU A 88 -4.78 -17.21 9.03
C GLU A 88 -5.52 -16.39 10.07
N ASN A 89 -6.72 -15.96 9.70
CA ASN A 89 -7.67 -15.34 10.59
C ASN A 89 -8.78 -16.35 10.88
N LEU A 90 -9.08 -16.61 12.16
CA LEU A 90 -10.19 -17.44 12.60
C LEU A 90 -11.26 -16.57 13.26
N TYR A 91 -12.52 -16.76 12.90
CA TYR A 91 -13.64 -15.94 13.34
C TYR A 91 -14.65 -16.79 14.11
N PHE A 92 -15.04 -16.32 15.29
CA PHE A 92 -16.02 -16.97 16.15
C PHE A 92 -17.16 -15.99 16.42
N TRP A 93 -18.33 -16.31 15.87
CA TRP A 93 -19.51 -15.46 15.94
C TRP A 93 -20.31 -15.77 17.20
N GLY A 94 -20.47 -14.76 18.04
CA GLY A 94 -21.49 -14.70 19.09
C GLY A 94 -22.78 -14.07 18.58
N ARG A 95 -23.72 -13.80 19.49
CA ARG A 95 -24.97 -13.09 19.17
C ARG A 95 -24.72 -11.64 18.77
N ASP A 96 -23.95 -10.92 19.59
CA ASP A 96 -23.69 -9.48 19.46
C ASP A 96 -22.18 -9.19 19.43
N GLU A 97 -21.37 -10.19 19.10
CA GLU A 97 -19.91 -10.04 19.04
C GLU A 97 -19.25 -11.00 18.05
N VAL A 98 -18.03 -10.66 17.63
CA VAL A 98 -17.14 -11.56 16.89
C VAL A 98 -15.75 -11.55 17.52
N LEU A 99 -15.20 -12.73 17.77
CA LEU A 99 -13.78 -12.88 18.12
C LEU A 99 -13.00 -13.28 16.88
N LYS A 100 -11.98 -12.50 16.54
CA LYS A 100 -11.02 -12.78 15.48
C LYS A 100 -9.67 -13.10 16.09
N TYR A 101 -9.05 -14.21 15.69
CA TYR A 101 -7.70 -14.59 16.05
C TYR A 101 -6.82 -14.61 14.82
N GLU A 102 -5.60 -14.11 14.94
CA GLU A 102 -4.66 -14.02 13.83
C GLU A 102 -3.39 -14.83 14.11
N PHE A 103 -3.03 -15.68 13.15
CA PHE A 103 -1.92 -16.62 13.21
C PHE A 103 -1.02 -16.50 11.98
N GLY A 104 0.28 -16.73 12.18
CA GLY A 104 1.25 -16.88 11.09
C GLY A 104 1.57 -18.36 10.91
N CYS A 105 1.45 -18.88 9.69
CA CYS A 105 1.69 -20.28 9.40
C CYS A 105 2.86 -20.45 8.44
N TYR A 106 3.91 -21.13 8.89
CA TYR A 106 5.16 -21.33 8.16
C TYR A 106 5.43 -22.83 7.99
N ASN A 107 5.70 -23.27 6.76
CA ASN A 107 5.96 -24.67 6.41
C ASN A 107 4.90 -25.65 6.96
N LYS A 108 3.61 -25.31 6.85
CA LYS A 108 2.47 -26.06 7.41
C LYS A 108 2.45 -26.18 8.95
N ARG A 109 3.18 -25.32 9.67
CA ARG A 109 3.11 -25.17 11.13
C ARG A 109 2.69 -23.75 11.45
N CYS A 110 1.61 -23.60 12.20
CA CYS A 110 1.20 -22.29 12.68
C CYS A 110 1.92 -21.93 13.97
N SER A 111 2.48 -20.73 13.99
CA SER A 111 3.11 -20.13 15.16
C SER A 111 2.06 -19.67 16.16
N ARG A 112 2.53 -19.09 17.27
CA ARG A 112 1.69 -18.42 18.27
C ARG A 112 0.71 -17.43 17.65
N CYS A 113 -0.47 -17.32 18.26
CA CYS A 113 -1.40 -16.22 17.98
C CYS A 113 -0.69 -14.89 18.30
N PHE A 114 -0.69 -13.94 17.36
CA PHE A 114 -0.03 -12.64 17.55
C PHE A 114 -1.01 -11.47 17.67
N ASN A 115 -2.27 -11.64 17.27
CA ASN A 115 -3.32 -10.65 17.44
C ASN A 115 -4.68 -11.31 17.72
N ILE A 116 -5.44 -10.71 18.64
CA ILE A 116 -6.87 -10.99 18.81
C ILE A 116 -7.63 -9.68 18.70
N LYS A 117 -8.71 -9.69 17.94
CA LYS A 117 -9.71 -8.63 17.91
C LYS A 117 -11.05 -9.12 18.43
N ARG A 118 -11.77 -8.27 19.17
CA ARG A 118 -13.15 -8.48 19.59
C ARG A 118 -14.02 -7.35 19.04
N PHE A 119 -14.92 -7.68 18.15
CA PHE A 119 -15.89 -6.78 17.53
C PHE A 119 -17.18 -6.84 18.36
N ILE A 120 -17.70 -5.70 18.79
CA ILE A 120 -18.94 -5.60 19.57
C ILE A 120 -20.00 -4.89 18.76
N TYR A 121 -21.15 -5.52 18.62
CA TYR A 121 -22.29 -5.01 17.89
C TYR A 121 -23.42 -4.64 18.84
N GLU A 122 -24.20 -3.63 18.47
CA GLU A 122 -25.44 -3.27 19.14
C GLU A 122 -26.47 -2.95 18.06
N ASN A 123 -27.61 -3.63 18.08
CA ASN A 123 -28.67 -3.48 17.06
C ASN A 123 -28.16 -3.67 15.61
N GLY A 124 -27.15 -4.52 15.42
CA GLY A 124 -26.53 -4.78 14.11
C GLY A 124 -25.44 -3.79 13.69
N GLU A 125 -25.23 -2.70 14.43
CA GLU A 125 -24.15 -1.74 14.18
C GLU A 125 -22.89 -2.11 14.97
N LEU A 126 -21.72 -2.07 14.32
CA LEU A 126 -20.44 -2.25 15.01
C LEU A 126 -20.18 -1.02 15.88
N LYS A 127 -20.14 -1.19 17.21
CA LYS A 127 -19.90 -0.10 18.18
C LYS A 127 -18.46 0.01 18.63
N SER A 128 -17.79 -1.12 18.83
CA SER A 128 -16.40 -1.11 19.28
C SER A 128 -15.58 -2.27 18.73
N ILE A 129 -14.27 -2.05 18.56
CA ILE A 129 -13.27 -3.09 18.36
C ILE A 129 -12.24 -2.99 19.48
N TYR A 130 -11.98 -4.11 20.16
CA TYR A 130 -10.87 -4.23 21.09
C TYR A 130 -9.79 -5.10 20.47
N SER A 131 -8.55 -4.62 20.43
CA SER A 131 -7.41 -5.33 19.86
C SER A 131 -6.34 -5.60 20.92
N ALA A 132 -5.74 -6.79 20.91
CA ALA A 132 -4.61 -7.14 21.76
C ALA A 132 -3.53 -7.84 20.93
N PHE A 133 -2.26 -7.48 21.18
CA PHE A 133 -1.11 -7.95 20.40
C PHE A 133 -0.07 -8.65 21.29
N ASP A 134 0.70 -9.57 20.71
CA ASP A 134 1.71 -10.37 21.43
C ASP A 134 2.91 -9.56 21.94
N ASN A 135 3.11 -8.37 21.39
CA ASN A 135 4.09 -7.38 21.85
C ASN A 135 3.59 -6.53 23.03
N ASN A 136 2.47 -6.89 23.65
CA ASN A 136 1.75 -6.17 24.72
C ASN A 136 1.07 -4.86 24.31
N ALA A 137 1.05 -4.50 23.03
CA ALA A 137 0.22 -3.42 22.54
C ALA A 137 -1.26 -3.78 22.62
N TYR A 138 -2.11 -2.75 22.66
CA TYR A 138 -3.55 -2.91 22.57
C TYR A 138 -4.20 -1.70 21.90
N GLY A 139 -5.38 -1.93 21.34
CA GLY A 139 -6.17 -0.91 20.66
C GLY A 139 -7.62 -0.94 21.09
N ILE A 140 -8.28 0.21 21.06
CA ILE A 140 -9.71 0.39 21.27
C ILE A 140 -10.21 1.31 20.15
N GLU A 141 -11.13 0.82 19.33
CA GLU A 141 -11.81 1.62 18.32
C GLU A 141 -13.28 1.73 18.73
N ASN A 142 -13.83 2.94 18.69
CA ASN A 142 -15.25 3.20 18.96
C ASN A 142 -15.89 3.89 17.75
N PHE A 143 -17.11 3.49 17.42
CA PHE A 143 -17.82 3.90 16.21
C PHE A 143 -19.13 4.60 16.59
N THR A 144 -19.32 5.81 16.08
CA THR A 144 -20.52 6.62 16.29
C THR A 144 -21.29 6.73 14.98
N TYR A 145 -22.62 6.58 15.05
CA TYR A 145 -23.51 6.63 13.90
C TYR A 145 -24.49 7.79 14.07
N GLU A 146 -24.77 8.49 12.98
CA GLU A 146 -25.74 9.58 12.90
C GLU A 146 -26.66 9.32 11.71
N GLY A 147 -27.98 9.38 11.94
CA GLY A 147 -28.96 9.06 10.88
C GLY A 147 -28.81 7.66 10.27
N GLY A 148 -28.32 6.68 11.05
CA GLY A 148 -28.07 5.30 10.59
C GLY A 148 -26.82 5.12 9.73
N LYS A 149 -25.94 6.12 9.64
CA LYS A 149 -24.67 6.06 8.91
C LYS A 149 -23.50 6.26 9.86
N LEU A 150 -22.39 5.57 9.61
CA LEU A 150 -21.17 5.74 10.41
C LEU A 150 -20.68 7.18 10.24
N ALA A 151 -20.66 7.97 11.31
CA ALA A 151 -20.19 9.37 11.26
C ALA A 151 -18.72 9.49 11.67
N GLN A 152 -18.30 8.68 12.66
CA GLN A 152 -16.98 8.81 13.26
C GLN A 152 -16.46 7.49 13.80
N ARG A 153 -15.14 7.31 13.69
CA ARG A 153 -14.36 6.30 14.41
C ARG A 153 -13.30 7.00 15.27
N ARG A 154 -13.22 6.63 16.55
CA ARG A 154 -12.14 7.04 17.46
C ARG A 154 -11.27 5.85 17.79
N GLU A 155 -9.98 5.94 17.47
CA GLU A 155 -9.01 4.89 17.75
C GLU A 155 -8.05 5.34 18.85
N TYR A 156 -7.93 4.53 19.89
CA TYR A 156 -6.86 4.60 20.89
C TYR A 156 -5.94 3.39 20.71
N VAL A 157 -4.65 3.62 20.54
CA VAL A 157 -3.63 2.56 20.54
C VAL A 157 -2.56 2.88 21.56
N GLU A 158 -2.16 1.89 22.35
CA GLU A 158 -0.99 1.98 23.22
C GLU A 158 0.01 0.89 22.86
N HIS A 159 1.19 1.31 22.45
CA HIS A 159 2.29 0.44 22.07
C HIS A 159 3.48 0.65 23.02
N PRO A 160 4.05 -0.41 23.62
CA PRO A 160 5.08 -0.26 24.66
C PRO A 160 6.33 0.51 24.24
N ARG A 161 6.65 0.53 22.93
CA ARG A 161 7.82 1.24 22.38
C ARG A 161 7.48 2.50 21.59
N ALA A 162 6.23 2.64 21.12
CA ALA A 162 5.83 3.71 20.21
C ALA A 162 4.90 4.73 20.88
N GLY A 163 4.59 4.53 22.16
CA GLY A 163 3.74 5.43 22.93
C GLY A 163 2.26 5.22 22.63
N ARG A 164 1.50 6.30 22.77
CA ARG A 164 0.04 6.32 22.64
C ARG A 164 -0.35 7.11 21.41
N ARG A 165 -1.38 6.62 20.71
CA ARG A 165 -1.99 7.29 19.56
C ARG A 165 -3.50 7.42 19.82
N ASN A 166 -4.04 8.56 19.42
CA ASN A 166 -5.45 8.89 19.53
C ASN A 166 -5.88 9.51 18.20
N ASP A 167 -6.53 8.72 17.34
CA ASP A 167 -6.94 9.17 16.03
C ASP A 167 -8.45 9.34 15.97
N VAL A 168 -8.88 10.37 15.25
CA VAL A 168 -10.28 10.62 14.94
C VAL A 168 -10.45 10.55 13.42
N THR A 169 -11.22 9.58 12.97
CA THR A 169 -11.61 9.40 11.59
C THR A 169 -13.07 9.83 11.41
N ASN A 170 -13.36 10.73 10.47
CA ASN A 170 -14.70 11.17 10.13
C ASN A 170 -15.10 10.64 8.75
N TYR A 171 -16.39 10.35 8.59
CA TYR A 171 -16.96 9.78 7.39
C TYR A 171 -18.10 10.67 6.92
N GLU A 172 -18.07 11.03 5.64
CA GLU A 172 -19.13 11.80 4.99
C GLU A 172 -19.78 10.97 3.89
N PHE A 173 -21.06 11.24 3.66
CA PHE A 173 -21.85 10.57 2.65
C PHE A 173 -22.51 11.61 1.76
N ASP A 174 -22.61 11.30 0.46
CA ASP A 174 -23.33 12.15 -0.47
C ASP A 174 -24.85 12.08 -0.28
N ALA A 175 -25.58 12.89 -1.04
CA ALA A 175 -27.05 12.94 -1.00
C ALA A 175 -27.73 11.60 -1.36
N MET A 176 -27.00 10.68 -1.98
CA MET A 176 -27.48 9.34 -2.37
C MET A 176 -27.17 8.30 -1.28
N GLY A 177 -26.45 8.72 -0.23
CA GLY A 177 -26.06 7.89 0.89
C GLY A 177 -24.85 7.00 0.63
N GLU A 178 -24.06 7.30 -0.39
CA GLU A 178 -22.81 6.62 -0.67
C GLU A 178 -21.65 7.36 0.01
N LEU A 179 -20.67 6.62 0.54
CA LEU A 179 -19.47 7.20 1.17
C LEU A 179 -18.78 8.16 0.19
N SER A 180 -18.65 9.42 0.58
CA SER A 180 -18.06 10.49 -0.24
C SER A 180 -16.66 10.89 0.22
N LEU A 181 -16.38 10.89 1.52
CA LEU A 181 -15.11 11.32 2.08
C LEU A 181 -14.79 10.54 3.36
N ILE A 182 -13.51 10.20 3.53
CA ILE A 182 -12.97 9.80 4.82
C ILE A 182 -11.81 10.74 5.14
N THR A 183 -11.86 11.38 6.31
CA THR A 183 -10.75 12.18 6.83
C THR A 183 -10.25 11.59 8.15
N GLU A 184 -8.95 11.64 8.40
CA GLU A 184 -8.36 11.26 9.68
C GLU A 184 -7.42 12.35 10.17
N ASN A 185 -7.69 12.87 11.36
CA ASN A 185 -6.92 13.97 11.95
C ASN A 185 -6.72 15.16 10.97
N GLY A 186 -7.72 15.43 10.12
CA GLY A 186 -7.68 16.48 9.09
C GLY A 186 -7.11 16.07 7.73
N TYR A 187 -6.54 14.87 7.59
CA TYR A 187 -5.98 14.38 6.33
C TYR A 187 -6.99 13.53 5.55
N VAL A 188 -7.09 13.73 4.24
CA VAL A 188 -7.97 12.93 3.38
C VAL A 188 -7.41 11.51 3.21
N ARG A 189 -8.14 10.52 3.71
CA ARG A 189 -7.84 9.09 3.55
C ARG A 189 -8.49 8.53 2.30
N TYR A 190 -9.73 8.91 2.03
CA TYR A 190 -10.49 8.52 0.85
C TYR A 190 -11.34 9.68 0.37
N GLN A 191 -11.43 9.86 -0.94
CA GLN A 191 -12.38 10.75 -1.58
C GLN A 191 -13.05 10.02 -2.73
N LYS A 192 -14.38 10.00 -2.75
CA LYS A 192 -15.14 9.41 -3.84
C LYS A 192 -14.82 10.12 -5.15
N PRO A 193 -14.42 9.40 -6.20
CA PRO A 193 -14.19 9.99 -7.51
C PRO A 193 -15.48 10.61 -8.08
N ASP A 194 -15.34 11.73 -8.78
CA ASP A 194 -16.42 12.26 -9.59
C ASP A 194 -16.82 11.21 -10.65
N LYS A 195 -18.12 10.97 -10.83
CA LYS A 195 -18.66 10.05 -11.84
C LYS A 195 -18.17 10.39 -13.26
N ASN A 196 -17.90 11.66 -13.54
CA ASN A 196 -17.40 12.12 -14.83
C ASN A 196 -15.89 11.96 -15.00
N MET A 197 -15.19 11.63 -13.91
CA MET A 197 -13.74 11.49 -13.84
C MET A 197 -13.36 10.01 -13.91
N SER A 198 -13.15 9.51 -15.13
CA SER A 198 -12.65 8.15 -15.32
C SER A 198 -11.16 8.06 -15.03
N TYR A 199 -10.67 6.85 -14.70
CA TYR A 199 -9.23 6.60 -14.55
C TYR A 199 -8.42 7.04 -15.77
N LYS A 200 -8.98 6.89 -16.98
CA LYS A 200 -8.32 7.34 -18.22
C LYS A 200 -8.13 8.87 -18.23
N LYS A 201 -9.16 9.63 -17.86
CA LYS A 201 -9.06 11.10 -17.76
C LYS A 201 -8.07 11.52 -16.66
N LEU A 202 -8.08 10.85 -15.51
CA LEU A 202 -7.10 11.09 -14.44
C LEU A 202 -5.67 10.81 -14.91
N TYR A 203 -5.46 9.72 -15.65
CA TYR A 203 -4.15 9.39 -16.24
C TYR A 203 -3.68 10.51 -17.17
N GLU A 204 -4.54 10.98 -18.07
CA GLU A 204 -4.21 12.04 -19.04
C GLU A 204 -3.89 13.36 -18.33
N LEU A 205 -4.70 13.75 -17.34
CA LEU A 205 -4.47 14.95 -16.52
C LEU A 205 -3.17 14.84 -15.71
N ALA A 206 -2.94 13.70 -15.04
CA ALA A 206 -1.73 13.47 -14.27
C ALA A 206 -0.49 13.54 -15.17
N ALA A 207 -0.53 12.91 -16.36
CA ALA A 207 0.56 12.96 -17.33
C ALA A 207 0.84 14.39 -17.82
N GLN A 208 -0.22 15.16 -18.11
CA GLN A 208 -0.11 16.56 -18.54
C GLN A 208 0.54 17.45 -17.48
N ARG A 209 0.26 17.21 -16.19
CA ARG A 209 0.79 18.00 -15.07
C ARG A 209 2.18 17.56 -14.62
N LEU A 210 2.49 16.26 -14.70
CA LEU A 210 3.70 15.70 -14.14
C LEU A 210 4.96 16.14 -14.87
N LEU A 211 4.98 16.10 -16.20
CA LEU A 211 6.20 16.42 -16.96
C LEU A 211 6.66 17.88 -16.74
N PRO A 212 5.80 18.90 -16.85
CA PRO A 212 6.19 20.28 -16.54
C PRO A 212 6.70 20.45 -15.10
N ALA A 213 6.01 19.85 -14.12
CA ALA A 213 6.41 19.95 -12.71
C ALA A 213 7.81 19.35 -12.47
N ILE A 214 8.11 18.19 -13.06
CA ILE A 214 9.44 17.59 -12.98
C ILE A 214 10.49 18.48 -13.67
N LYS A 215 10.19 19.01 -14.87
CA LYS A 215 11.12 19.89 -15.59
C LYS A 215 11.50 21.12 -14.76
N GLU A 216 10.51 21.79 -14.17
CA GLU A 216 10.75 22.96 -13.33
C GLU A 216 11.51 22.60 -12.04
N THR A 217 11.18 21.47 -11.41
CA THR A 217 11.92 20.99 -10.24
C THR A 217 13.39 20.71 -10.58
N ILE A 218 13.69 20.08 -11.72
CA ILE A 218 15.06 19.84 -12.18
C ILE A 218 15.80 21.17 -12.37
N LYS A 219 15.22 22.13 -13.08
CA LYS A 219 15.85 23.44 -13.32
C LYS A 219 16.16 24.17 -12.02
N LYS A 220 15.27 24.08 -11.02
CA LYS A 220 15.40 24.76 -9.74
C LYS A 220 16.43 24.10 -8.81
N HIS A 221 16.51 22.77 -8.82
CA HIS A 221 17.22 22.02 -7.79
C HIS A 221 18.41 21.20 -8.27
N ALA A 222 18.66 21.08 -9.58
CA ALA A 222 19.83 20.38 -10.07
C ALA A 222 21.10 21.02 -9.51
N PRO A 223 21.99 20.25 -8.88
CA PRO A 223 23.21 20.81 -8.30
C PRO A 223 24.20 21.18 -9.43
N ALA A 224 25.03 22.20 -9.18
CA ALA A 224 26.15 22.56 -10.05
C ALA A 224 27.31 21.57 -9.89
N ARG A 225 27.07 20.31 -10.24
CA ARG A 225 27.99 19.17 -10.14
C ARG A 225 27.90 18.33 -11.41
N LYS A 226 28.94 17.54 -11.68
CA LYS A 226 28.89 16.55 -12.75
C LYS A 226 27.98 15.40 -12.36
N LEU A 227 26.90 15.20 -13.10
CA LEU A 227 25.91 14.16 -12.84
C LEU A 227 26.14 12.94 -13.73
N TYR A 228 25.90 11.74 -13.20
CA TYR A 228 25.79 10.51 -13.99
C TYR A 228 24.33 10.05 -14.13
N CYS A 229 23.42 10.58 -13.30
CA CYS A 229 22.03 10.13 -13.30
C CYS A 229 21.05 11.20 -12.82
N ILE A 230 19.88 11.26 -13.47
CA ILE A 230 18.63 11.68 -12.82
C ILE A 230 17.74 10.45 -12.63
N ASN A 231 17.35 10.17 -11.39
CA ASN A 231 16.50 9.02 -11.07
C ASN A 231 15.18 9.49 -10.45
N LEU A 232 14.06 9.12 -11.07
CA LEU A 232 12.73 9.31 -10.49
C LEU A 232 12.35 8.13 -9.60
N ALA A 233 12.53 8.29 -8.29
CA ALA A 233 12.12 7.30 -7.31
C ALA A 233 10.63 7.42 -7.02
N CYS A 234 9.89 6.36 -7.32
CA CYS A 234 8.45 6.33 -7.13
C CYS A 234 8.13 5.37 -5.98
N ASP A 235 8.04 5.89 -4.75
CA ASP A 235 7.64 5.07 -3.62
C ASP A 235 6.24 4.51 -3.87
N ASN A 236 6.08 3.19 -3.76
CA ASN A 236 4.85 2.47 -4.10
C ASN A 236 4.21 2.85 -5.46
N ARG A 237 5.00 3.41 -6.39
CA ARG A 237 4.56 3.90 -7.71
C ARG A 237 3.53 5.05 -7.62
N SER A 238 3.56 5.84 -6.54
CA SER A 238 2.72 7.03 -6.39
C SER A 238 3.33 8.26 -7.05
N LEU A 239 2.46 9.19 -7.45
CA LEU A 239 2.84 10.53 -7.90
C LEU A 239 2.76 11.56 -6.76
N PRO A 240 3.60 12.61 -6.79
CA PRO A 240 4.75 12.73 -7.69
C PRO A 240 5.93 11.86 -7.21
N PRO A 241 6.89 11.51 -8.09
CA PRO A 241 8.12 10.86 -7.68
C PRO A 241 9.06 11.84 -6.95
N ILE A 242 10.02 11.29 -6.20
CA ILE A 242 11.19 12.05 -5.70
C ILE A 242 12.26 12.03 -6.80
N ILE A 243 12.88 13.18 -7.05
CA ILE A 243 13.99 13.30 -8.01
C ILE A 243 15.31 13.13 -7.26
N GLY A 244 16.11 12.13 -7.64
CA GLY A 244 17.50 11.99 -7.21
C GLY A 244 18.46 12.48 -8.30
N PHE A 245 19.43 13.31 -7.91
CA PHE A 245 20.53 13.75 -8.77
C PHE A 245 21.81 13.01 -8.39
N GLY A 246 22.15 11.97 -9.15
CA GLY A 246 23.33 11.15 -8.89
C GLY A 246 24.60 11.86 -9.36
N SER A 247 25.46 12.26 -8.42
CA SER A 247 26.74 12.90 -8.73
C SER A 247 27.82 11.87 -9.10
N GLN A 248 28.71 12.26 -10.01
CA GLN A 248 29.83 11.41 -10.43
C GLN A 248 30.77 11.12 -9.26
N GLU A 249 30.91 12.06 -8.33
CA GLU A 249 31.70 11.89 -7.10
C GLU A 249 31.14 10.78 -6.21
N GLN A 250 29.83 10.78 -5.93
CA GLN A 250 29.19 9.71 -5.16
C GLN A 250 29.30 8.36 -5.87
N ARG A 251 29.12 8.33 -7.19
CA ARG A 251 29.31 7.11 -8.00
C ARG A 251 30.70 6.51 -7.82
N VAL A 252 31.76 7.32 -7.90
CA VAL A 252 33.14 6.85 -7.72
C VAL A 252 33.36 6.30 -6.30
N GLN A 253 32.83 6.98 -5.28
CA GLN A 253 32.93 6.53 -3.89
C GLN A 253 32.26 5.16 -3.69
N TRP A 254 31.02 4.99 -4.14
CA TRP A 254 30.27 3.74 -3.98
C TRP A 254 30.87 2.59 -4.76
N LEU A 255 31.36 2.84 -5.99
CA LEU A 255 32.03 1.80 -6.78
C LEU A 255 33.35 1.36 -6.15
N THR A 256 34.11 2.27 -5.55
CA THR A 256 35.36 1.94 -4.82
C THR A 256 35.08 1.03 -3.63
N ARG A 257 33.95 1.24 -2.94
CA ARG A 257 33.48 0.41 -1.82
C ARG A 257 32.83 -0.91 -2.24
N LYS A 258 32.63 -1.13 -3.55
CA LYS A 258 31.86 -2.25 -4.12
C LYS A 258 30.37 -2.25 -3.76
N ASP A 259 29.81 -1.09 -3.42
CA ASP A 259 28.41 -0.87 -3.07
C ASP A 259 27.58 -0.47 -4.31
N GLY A 260 27.72 -1.19 -5.43
CA GLY A 260 27.16 -0.78 -6.73
C GLY A 260 25.62 -0.69 -6.79
N TRP A 261 24.91 -1.25 -5.82
CA TRP A 261 23.46 -1.15 -5.71
C TRP A 261 22.99 0.23 -5.24
N LEU A 262 23.85 0.98 -4.52
CA LEU A 262 23.57 2.36 -4.07
C LEU A 262 23.44 3.35 -5.23
N LEU A 263 23.96 3.00 -6.41
CA LEU A 263 23.85 3.80 -7.64
C LEU A 263 22.41 4.07 -8.10
N TRP A 264 21.41 3.44 -7.50
CA TRP A 264 20.01 3.57 -7.91
C TRP A 264 19.07 3.84 -6.74
N LEU A 265 19.60 3.86 -5.52
CA LEU A 265 18.80 4.06 -4.32
C LEU A 265 18.79 5.55 -3.96
N VAL A 266 17.76 6.26 -4.45
CA VAL A 266 17.63 7.72 -4.30
C VAL A 266 17.63 8.18 -2.84
N THR A 267 17.23 7.34 -1.89
CA THR A 267 17.26 7.69 -0.45
C THR A 267 18.68 7.97 0.05
N ASP A 268 19.70 7.41 -0.60
CA ASP A 268 21.11 7.54 -0.23
C ASP A 268 21.85 8.62 -1.06
N TYR A 269 21.15 9.26 -2.00
CA TYR A 269 21.73 10.35 -2.78
C TYR A 269 21.88 11.59 -1.91
N GLU A 270 22.97 12.32 -2.10
CA GLU A 270 23.21 13.59 -1.40
C GLU A 270 22.23 14.67 -1.89
N PHE A 271 21.98 14.68 -3.21
CA PHE A 271 21.12 15.64 -3.87
C PHE A 271 19.81 15.00 -4.28
N ARG A 272 18.72 15.46 -3.65
CA ARG A 272 17.35 15.03 -3.93
C ARG A 272 16.40 16.22 -3.86
N ALA A 273 15.31 16.16 -4.63
CA ALA A 273 14.25 17.15 -4.59
C ALA A 273 12.89 16.47 -4.62
N GLU A 274 11.97 16.97 -3.81
CA GLU A 274 10.54 16.68 -3.96
C GLU A 274 10.00 17.52 -5.12
N VAL A 275 9.11 16.93 -5.93
CA VAL A 275 8.47 17.66 -7.02
C VAL A 275 7.45 18.63 -6.42
N GLU A 276 7.71 19.92 -6.59
CA GLU A 276 6.81 20.97 -6.13
C GLU A 276 5.64 21.12 -7.12
N VAL A 277 4.42 21.10 -6.61
CA VAL A 277 3.20 21.26 -7.39
C VAL A 277 2.21 22.20 -6.69
N ASP A 278 1.38 22.86 -7.48
CA ASP A 278 0.25 23.62 -6.96
C ASP A 278 -0.79 22.70 -6.31
N TYR A 279 -1.69 23.30 -5.52
CA TYR A 279 -2.71 22.59 -4.76
C TYR A 279 -3.66 21.75 -5.63
N GLU A 280 -4.03 22.23 -6.82
CA GLU A 280 -4.95 21.50 -7.70
C GLU A 280 -4.23 20.33 -8.39
N THR A 281 -2.97 20.50 -8.76
CA THR A 281 -2.14 19.40 -9.25
C THR A 281 -1.91 18.33 -8.19
N ALA A 282 -1.66 18.73 -6.92
CA ALA A 282 -1.53 17.79 -5.80
C ALA A 282 -2.79 16.93 -5.63
N LYS A 283 -3.99 17.54 -5.67
CA LYS A 283 -5.27 16.80 -5.64
C LYS A 283 -5.42 15.81 -6.78
N ILE A 284 -5.03 16.18 -8.00
CA ILE A 284 -5.09 15.27 -9.15
C ILE A 284 -4.19 14.06 -8.91
N PHE A 285 -2.98 14.26 -8.39
CA PHE A 285 -2.06 13.18 -8.07
C PHE A 285 -2.59 12.29 -6.94
N ASP A 286 -3.13 12.87 -5.87
CA ASP A 286 -3.73 12.12 -4.77
C ASP A 286 -4.89 11.25 -5.24
N LEU A 287 -5.80 11.79 -6.06
CA LEU A 287 -6.91 11.04 -6.61
C LEU A 287 -6.43 9.97 -7.60
N PHE A 288 -5.45 10.27 -8.45
CA PHE A 288 -4.83 9.29 -9.35
C PHE A 288 -4.19 8.13 -8.58
N ASN A 289 -3.48 8.44 -7.48
CA ASN A 289 -2.86 7.44 -6.61
C ASN A 289 -3.92 6.57 -5.94
N GLN A 290 -4.94 7.18 -5.35
CA GLN A 290 -6.05 6.46 -4.74
C GLN A 290 -6.71 5.50 -5.74
N GLU A 291 -7.09 6.00 -6.92
CA GLU A 291 -7.74 5.17 -7.93
C GLU A 291 -6.82 4.09 -8.48
N THR A 292 -5.52 4.34 -8.51
CA THR A 292 -4.53 3.33 -8.87
C THR A 292 -4.50 2.19 -7.84
N GLN A 293 -4.53 2.52 -6.55
CA GLN A 293 -4.45 1.54 -5.47
C GLN A 293 -5.77 0.74 -5.33
N LEU A 294 -6.92 1.44 -5.32
CA LEU A 294 -8.25 0.83 -5.20
C LEU A 294 -8.61 -0.09 -6.37
N ASN A 295 -8.03 0.14 -7.55
CA ASN A 295 -8.37 -0.59 -8.77
C ASN A 295 -7.22 -1.42 -9.37
N ASP A 296 -6.13 -1.63 -8.62
CA ASP A 296 -4.95 -2.39 -9.04
C ASP A 296 -4.39 -1.94 -10.42
N LYS A 297 -4.21 -0.62 -10.61
CA LYS A 297 -3.72 -0.02 -11.87
C LYS A 297 -2.24 0.32 -11.85
N TYR A 298 -1.46 -0.36 -11.02
CA TYR A 298 -0.03 -0.05 -10.84
C TYR A 298 0.79 -0.19 -12.14
N ALA A 299 0.37 -1.05 -13.07
CA ALA A 299 1.04 -1.19 -14.36
C ALA A 299 0.88 0.08 -15.22
N GLN A 300 -0.30 0.69 -15.19
CA GLN A 300 -0.61 1.95 -15.87
C GLN A 300 0.15 3.11 -15.22
N ALA A 301 0.11 3.24 -13.89
CA ALA A 301 0.89 4.26 -13.18
C ALA A 301 2.39 4.18 -13.49
N LYS A 302 2.95 2.97 -13.50
CA LYS A 302 4.34 2.74 -13.91
C LYS A 302 4.61 3.18 -15.36
N LYS A 303 3.67 2.90 -16.27
CA LYS A 303 3.78 3.31 -17.68
C LYS A 303 3.80 4.84 -17.82
N LEU A 304 2.98 5.56 -17.06
CA LEU A 304 2.95 7.03 -17.04
C LEU A 304 4.32 7.61 -16.68
N ILE A 305 4.93 7.11 -15.59
CA ILE A 305 6.26 7.54 -15.15
C ILE A 305 7.30 7.25 -16.24
N TRP A 306 7.27 6.06 -16.85
CA TRP A 306 8.18 5.70 -17.93
C TRP A 306 8.05 6.61 -19.15
N GLU A 307 6.82 6.94 -19.55
CA GLU A 307 6.56 7.88 -20.65
C GLU A 307 7.08 9.27 -20.31
N CYS A 308 6.94 9.71 -19.06
CA CYS A 308 7.52 10.97 -18.58
C CYS A 308 9.06 10.96 -18.66
N VAL A 309 9.72 9.90 -18.15
CA VAL A 309 11.19 9.76 -18.22
C VAL A 309 11.69 9.75 -19.65
N LYS A 310 11.00 9.07 -20.57
CA LYS A 310 11.38 9.06 -22.00
C LYS A 310 11.30 10.46 -22.61
N GLN A 311 10.29 11.24 -22.27
CA GLN A 311 10.15 12.63 -22.73
C GLN A 311 11.22 13.53 -22.11
N LEU A 312 11.53 13.38 -20.82
CA LEU A 312 12.63 14.08 -20.18
C LEU A 312 13.97 13.76 -20.84
N LYS A 313 14.22 12.49 -21.19
CA LYS A 313 15.42 12.06 -21.91
C LYS A 313 15.59 12.78 -23.24
N ALA A 314 14.51 12.91 -24.01
CA ALA A 314 14.52 13.59 -25.29
C ALA A 314 14.78 15.10 -25.15
N GLY A 315 14.38 15.70 -24.01
CA GLY A 315 14.54 17.12 -23.70
C GLY A 315 15.72 17.48 -22.80
N LEU A 316 16.72 16.60 -22.61
CA LEU A 316 17.81 16.84 -21.66
C LEU A 316 18.60 18.14 -21.92
N GLY A 317 18.69 18.56 -23.18
CA GLY A 317 19.36 19.81 -23.56
C GLY A 317 18.74 21.07 -22.94
N GLU A 318 17.49 21.03 -22.47
CA GLU A 318 16.80 22.16 -21.84
C GLU A 318 17.38 22.53 -20.46
N PHE A 319 18.15 21.65 -19.83
CA PHE A 319 18.58 21.81 -18.44
C PHE A 319 20.01 22.33 -18.26
N ALA A 320 20.81 22.37 -19.34
CA ALA A 320 22.22 22.78 -19.32
C ALA A 320 23.06 22.10 -18.20
N LEU A 321 22.83 20.80 -17.96
CA LEU A 321 23.52 20.03 -16.92
C LEU A 321 24.94 19.64 -17.34
N ASP A 322 25.88 19.64 -16.39
CA ASP A 322 27.17 18.97 -16.56
C ASP A 322 26.97 17.46 -16.36
N MET A 323 27.12 16.69 -17.43
CA MET A 323 26.78 15.27 -17.49
C MET A 323 27.99 14.42 -17.85
N THR A 324 28.01 13.17 -17.37
CA THR A 324 28.96 12.17 -17.87
C THR A 324 28.56 11.66 -19.26
N ASP A 325 29.52 11.11 -20.00
CA ASP A 325 29.27 10.53 -21.33
C ASP A 325 28.27 9.36 -21.29
N ASP A 326 28.18 8.70 -20.14
CA ASP A 326 27.25 7.59 -19.87
C ASP A 326 26.09 8.01 -18.95
N PHE A 327 25.71 9.29 -19.00
CA PHE A 327 24.61 9.84 -18.21
C PHE A 327 23.30 9.10 -18.49
N THR A 328 22.55 8.85 -17.42
CA THR A 328 21.28 8.13 -17.48
C THR A 328 20.14 8.98 -16.93
N ILE A 329 18.95 8.77 -17.48
CA ILE A 329 17.71 9.11 -16.78
C ILE A 329 16.93 7.82 -16.54
N THR A 330 16.44 7.60 -15.34
CA THR A 330 15.79 6.34 -14.98
C THR A 330 14.62 6.55 -14.02
N ALA A 331 13.87 5.48 -13.78
CA ALA A 331 12.85 5.42 -12.74
C ALA A 331 12.95 4.10 -11.99
N THR A 332 12.98 4.20 -10.66
CA THR A 332 13.14 3.05 -9.77
C THR A 332 11.99 2.94 -8.77
N ASP A 333 11.68 1.69 -8.43
CA ASP A 333 10.93 1.34 -7.23
C ASP A 333 11.85 1.38 -6.00
N CYS A 334 11.29 1.55 -4.81
CA CYS A 334 12.06 1.62 -3.55
C CYS A 334 12.82 0.33 -3.23
N ASP A 335 12.36 -0.83 -3.75
CA ASP A 335 13.01 -2.14 -3.57
C ASP A 335 13.96 -2.52 -4.71
N LEU A 336 14.08 -1.68 -5.75
CA LEU A 336 14.86 -1.93 -6.97
C LEU A 336 14.48 -3.24 -7.70
N GLY A 337 13.34 -3.85 -7.37
CA GLY A 337 12.96 -5.19 -7.83
C GLY A 337 12.80 -5.28 -9.36
N ASN A 338 12.54 -4.15 -10.02
CA ASN A 338 12.44 -4.07 -11.48
C ASN A 338 13.56 -3.25 -12.15
N LEU A 339 14.62 -2.87 -11.42
CA LEU A 339 15.67 -1.98 -11.91
C LEU A 339 16.16 -2.35 -13.31
N ARG A 340 16.68 -3.58 -13.50
CA ARG A 340 17.18 -4.04 -14.80
C ARG A 340 16.17 -3.92 -15.94
N LYS A 341 14.90 -4.25 -15.66
CA LYS A 341 13.81 -4.21 -16.65
C LYS A 341 13.48 -2.76 -17.02
N ASN A 342 13.37 -1.88 -16.02
CA ASN A 342 13.10 -0.46 -16.22
C ASN A 342 14.26 0.19 -16.98
N PHE A 343 15.49 -0.07 -16.56
CA PHE A 343 16.69 0.49 -17.15
C PHE A 343 16.80 0.12 -18.64
N LYS A 344 16.61 -1.16 -19.00
CA LYS A 344 16.60 -1.60 -20.41
C LYS A 344 15.52 -0.92 -21.25
N ALA A 345 14.37 -0.62 -20.67
CA ALA A 345 13.25 0.00 -21.38
C ALA A 345 13.45 1.51 -21.63
N ILE A 346 14.34 2.15 -20.86
CA ILE A 346 14.59 3.60 -20.88
C ILE A 346 15.95 3.93 -21.51
N ASN A 347 16.99 3.15 -21.18
CA ASN A 347 18.38 3.32 -21.60
C ASN A 347 18.93 2.04 -22.26
N PRO A 348 18.29 1.52 -23.34
CA PRO A 348 18.76 0.30 -24.01
C PRO A 348 20.22 0.43 -24.50
N GLU A 349 20.65 1.63 -24.87
CA GLU A 349 22.00 1.93 -25.36
C GLU A 349 23.09 1.87 -24.28
N LEU A 350 22.74 1.96 -22.99
CA LEU A 350 23.68 1.96 -21.87
C LEU A 350 23.73 0.63 -21.10
N VAL A 351 23.00 -0.38 -21.56
CA VAL A 351 22.88 -1.69 -20.88
C VAL A 351 24.23 -2.40 -20.75
N SER A 352 25.09 -2.31 -21.76
CA SER A 352 26.44 -2.88 -21.74
C SER A 352 27.33 -2.16 -20.73
N THR A 353 27.31 -0.82 -20.73
CA THR A 353 28.07 0.05 -19.81
C THR A 353 27.75 -0.20 -18.35
N TYR A 354 26.48 -0.46 -18.04
CA TYR A 354 26.00 -0.71 -16.68
C TYR A 354 25.87 -2.21 -16.34
N LYS A 355 26.43 -3.11 -17.14
CA LYS A 355 26.41 -4.56 -16.85
C LYS A 355 27.01 -4.84 -15.48
N GLY A 356 26.29 -5.61 -14.66
CA GLY A 356 26.69 -5.94 -13.27
C GLY A 356 26.38 -4.84 -12.25
N LYS A 357 25.83 -3.70 -12.68
CA LYS A 357 25.37 -2.60 -11.83
C LYS A 357 23.84 -2.46 -11.83
N ILE A 358 23.12 -3.12 -12.73
CA ILE A 358 21.65 -3.05 -12.90
C ILE A 358 20.94 -4.40 -12.80
#